data_AF-A0A4R8DVP5-F1
#
_entry.id   AF-A0A4R8DVP5-F1
#
_cell.length_a   1.000
_cell.length_b   1.000
_cell.length_c   1.000
_cell.angle_alpha   90.00
_cell.angle_beta   90.00
_cell.angle_gamma   90.00
#
_symmetry.space_group_name_H-M   'P 1'
#
loop_
_entity.id
_entity.type
_entity.pdbx_description
1 polymer ?
#
loop_
_entity_poly.entity_id
_entity_poly.type
_entity_poly.pdbx_seq_one_letter_code
_entity_poly.pdbx_strand_id
1 'polypeptide(L)'
;MPDTSAHHPENFTFKEKLQYTLLGLVVIGGSFYLGRSLIRKAVSTTEERNTFIEGNPAAYAQQIRMAFENNGWWGVDTQSLRQILVAIPSVATFKKVMTSYQRLFNRSLMMDMKQDLKTTEYNEMLAILSSKPARGTTVQPVQLTAQQYQSWAQRLKAAFDRPYGPFTYADESAIQAVVMEIPSQGAYKQLGLVYKAMYGNELDGDLRYALSFWEYPSIQKMITDKPS
;
A
#
# COMPACT_ATOMS: atom_id res chain seq x y z
N MET A 1 30.18 -21.29 37.75
CA MET A 1 29.79 -21.24 36.33
C MET A 1 28.66 -20.23 36.22
N PRO A 2 28.82 -19.10 35.52
CA PRO A 2 27.70 -18.22 35.20
C PRO A 2 27.21 -18.49 33.78
N ASP A 3 25.91 -18.74 33.63
CA ASP A 3 25.23 -18.86 32.35
C ASP A 3 25.22 -17.51 31.62
N THR A 4 25.89 -17.45 30.47
CA THR A 4 25.76 -16.35 29.51
C THR A 4 24.49 -16.55 28.70
N SER A 5 23.44 -15.79 29.04
CA SER A 5 22.27 -15.60 28.19
C SER A 5 22.70 -14.97 26.86
N ALA A 6 22.64 -15.75 25.78
CA ALA A 6 22.85 -15.24 24.43
C ALA A 6 21.69 -14.29 24.08
N HIS A 7 21.98 -12.99 24.04
CA HIS A 7 21.11 -12.02 23.41
C HIS A 7 21.06 -12.32 21.90
N HIS A 8 19.94 -12.88 21.44
CA HIS A 8 19.63 -12.89 20.01
C HIS A 8 19.26 -11.47 19.57
N PRO A 9 19.97 -10.84 18.62
CA PRO A 9 19.52 -9.59 18.03
C PRO A 9 18.30 -9.90 17.15
N GLU A 10 17.10 -9.52 17.61
CA GLU A 10 15.90 -9.59 16.79
C GLU A 10 16.03 -8.61 15.61
N ASN A 11 16.40 -9.16 14.45
CA ASN A 11 16.44 -8.43 13.20
C ASN A 11 15.00 -8.27 12.68
N PHE A 12 14.34 -7.17 13.07
CA PHE A 12 13.03 -6.81 12.54
C PHE A 12 13.02 -6.83 11.00
N THR A 13 11.98 -7.44 10.42
CA THR A 13 11.73 -7.42 8.99
C THR A 13 11.51 -6.00 8.49
N PHE A 14 11.74 -5.69 7.21
CA PHE A 14 11.48 -4.35 6.68
C PHE A 14 10.02 -3.93 6.86
N LYS A 15 9.09 -4.90 6.78
CA LYS A 15 7.66 -4.69 7.08
C LYS A 15 7.45 -4.22 8.52
N GLU A 16 8.09 -4.88 9.49
CA GLU A 16 8.06 -4.47 10.90
C GLU A 16 8.77 -3.14 11.12
N LYS A 17 9.97 -2.92 10.56
CA LYS A 17 10.68 -1.64 10.68
C LYS A 17 9.85 -0.49 10.09
N LEU A 18 9.19 -0.71 8.96
CA LEU A 18 8.28 0.27 8.36
C LEU A 18 7.07 0.47 9.27
N GLN A 19 6.43 -0.60 9.73
CA GLN A 19 5.28 -0.54 10.65
C GLN A 19 5.63 0.17 11.97
N TYR A 20 6.79 -0.10 12.58
CA TYR A 20 7.29 0.56 13.78
C TYR A 20 7.72 2.01 13.52
N THR A 21 8.31 2.31 12.37
CA THR A 21 8.63 3.70 11.98
C THR A 21 7.36 4.51 11.74
N LEU A 22 6.33 3.91 11.15
CA LEU A 22 5.01 4.50 10.93
C LEU A 22 4.25 4.66 12.26
N LEU A 23 4.31 3.68 13.16
CA LEU A 23 3.77 3.76 14.53
C LEU A 23 4.50 4.83 15.36
N GLY A 24 5.80 5.00 15.19
CA GLY A 24 6.56 6.08 15.84
C GLY A 24 6.10 7.48 15.45
N LEU A 25 5.61 7.68 14.22
CA LEU A 25 5.00 8.94 13.78
C LEU A 25 3.62 9.19 14.42
N VAL A 26 2.88 8.14 14.81
CA VAL A 26 1.58 8.25 15.50
C VAL A 26 1.74 8.86 16.90
N VAL A 27 2.88 8.67 17.56
CA VAL A 27 3.12 9.14 18.94
C VAL A 27 3.54 10.61 19.02
N ILE A 28 4.12 11.20 17.96
CA ILE A 28 4.65 12.58 17.98
C ILE A 28 3.53 13.65 17.91
N GLY A 29 2.26 13.26 17.75
CA GLY A 29 1.11 14.19 17.69
C GLY A 29 0.57 14.69 19.04
N GLY A 30 1.09 14.21 20.18
CA GLY A 30 0.40 14.30 21.48
C GLY A 30 0.58 15.56 22.33
N SER A 31 1.56 16.43 22.09
CA SER A 31 1.87 17.50 23.05
C SER A 31 2.35 18.78 22.39
N PHE A 32 1.43 19.71 22.10
CA PHE A 32 1.68 21.16 22.08
C PHE A 32 0.32 21.87 22.01
N TYR A 33 -0.31 21.98 23.18
CA TYR A 33 -1.48 22.81 23.43
C TYR A 33 -0.97 24.18 23.90
N LEU A 34 -1.50 25.27 23.33
CA LEU A 34 -1.19 26.70 23.53
C LEU A 34 -0.23 27.32 22.48
N GLY A 35 -0.81 28.04 21.51
CA GLY A 35 -0.13 28.79 20.44
C GLY A 35 -0.56 28.46 19.00
N ARG A 36 -1.47 27.49 18.82
CA ARG A 36 -1.61 26.77 17.54
C ARG A 36 -2.52 27.45 16.50
N SER A 37 -3.53 28.26 16.85
CA SER A 37 -4.62 28.64 15.88
C SER A 37 -4.20 29.57 14.73
N LEU A 38 -3.29 30.51 14.96
CA LEU A 38 -2.90 31.50 13.94
C LEU A 38 -1.83 30.98 12.98
N ILE A 39 -0.83 30.24 13.49
CA ILE A 39 0.16 29.53 12.67
C ILE A 39 -0.53 28.44 11.83
N ARG A 40 -1.55 27.76 12.40
CA ARG A 40 -2.34 26.74 11.69
C ARG A 40 -3.02 27.25 10.42
N LYS A 41 -3.65 28.43 10.46
CA LYS A 41 -4.31 29.00 9.27
C LYS A 41 -3.29 29.36 8.19
N ALA A 42 -2.16 29.95 8.55
CA ALA A 42 -1.11 30.29 7.58
C ALA A 42 -0.48 29.04 6.93
N VAL A 43 -0.24 27.99 7.73
CA VAL A 43 0.32 26.73 7.25
C VAL A 43 -0.70 25.95 6.40
N SER A 44 -1.98 25.87 6.82
CA SER A 44 -3.02 25.20 6.02
C SER A 44 -3.27 25.91 4.70
N THR A 45 -3.33 27.25 4.68
CA THR A 45 -3.47 28.03 3.43
C THR A 45 -2.25 27.85 2.50
N THR A 46 -1.05 27.68 3.05
CA THR A 46 0.16 27.41 2.24
C THR A 46 0.16 25.98 1.69
N GLU A 47 -0.25 25.00 2.48
CA GLU A 47 -0.36 23.59 2.05
C GLU A 47 -1.52 23.39 1.06
N GLU A 48 -2.66 24.08 1.24
CA GLU A 48 -3.77 24.14 0.28
C GLU A 48 -3.30 24.67 -1.08
N ARG A 49 -2.49 25.74 -1.10
CA ARG A 49 -1.87 26.22 -2.34
C ARG A 49 -0.96 25.19 -3.02
N ASN A 50 -0.35 24.30 -2.25
CA ASN A 50 0.51 23.25 -2.77
C ASN A 50 -0.28 22.06 -3.35
N THR A 51 -1.58 21.95 -3.07
CA THR A 51 -2.46 20.91 -3.65
C THR A 51 -2.70 21.10 -5.15
N PHE A 52 -2.51 22.31 -5.67
CA PHE A 52 -2.65 22.62 -7.10
C PHE A 52 -1.46 22.15 -7.96
N ILE A 53 -0.38 21.66 -7.33
CA ILE A 53 0.80 21.16 -8.02
C ILE A 53 0.72 19.63 -8.04
N GLU A 54 0.47 19.06 -9.21
CA GLU A 54 0.42 17.61 -9.42
C GLU A 54 1.75 16.94 -9.00
N GLY A 55 1.68 15.81 -8.30
CA GLY A 55 2.84 15.11 -7.75
C GLY A 55 3.41 15.67 -6.43
N ASN A 56 2.83 16.75 -5.88
CA ASN A 56 3.21 17.29 -4.57
C ASN A 56 2.62 16.43 -3.42
N PRO A 57 3.36 16.20 -2.32
CA PRO A 57 2.83 15.55 -1.12
C PRO A 57 1.47 16.05 -0.61
N ALA A 58 1.21 17.37 -0.70
CA ALA A 58 -0.09 17.94 -0.30
C ALA A 58 -1.22 17.53 -1.24
N ALA A 59 -0.98 17.47 -2.56
CA ALA A 59 -1.95 17.03 -3.55
C ALA A 59 -2.36 15.56 -3.32
N TYR A 60 -1.37 14.68 -3.08
CA TYR A 60 -1.67 13.29 -2.72
C TYR A 60 -2.45 13.18 -1.41
N ALA A 61 -2.11 13.98 -0.39
CA ALA A 61 -2.85 13.98 0.87
C ALA A 61 -4.32 14.38 0.67
N GLN A 62 -4.59 15.39 -0.16
CA GLN A 62 -5.94 15.80 -0.53
C GLN A 62 -6.70 14.69 -1.27
N GLN A 63 -6.06 14.06 -2.27
CA GLN A 63 -6.67 12.95 -3.02
C GLN A 63 -7.00 11.76 -2.12
N ILE A 64 -6.11 11.42 -1.19
CA ILE A 64 -6.36 10.36 -0.22
C ILE A 64 -7.56 10.71 0.68
N ARG A 65 -7.68 11.98 1.11
CA ARG A 65 -8.84 12.42 1.88
C ARG A 65 -10.13 12.28 1.08
N MET A 66 -10.14 12.66 -0.19
CA MET A 66 -11.29 12.47 -1.07
C MET A 66 -11.67 11.00 -1.23
N ALA A 67 -10.69 10.09 -1.28
CA ALA A 67 -10.95 8.65 -1.32
C ALA A 67 -11.62 8.14 -0.02
N PHE A 68 -11.21 8.65 1.14
CA PHE A 68 -11.88 8.34 2.42
C PHE A 68 -13.28 8.94 2.51
N GLU A 69 -13.50 10.13 1.93
CA GLU A 69 -14.80 10.79 1.92
C GLU A 69 -15.77 10.16 0.92
N ASN A 70 -15.26 9.46 -0.08
CA ASN A 70 -16.02 8.70 -1.07
C ASN A 70 -17.21 9.50 -1.65
N ASN A 71 -17.00 10.81 -1.90
CA ASN A 71 -18.05 11.74 -2.35
C ASN A 71 -19.35 11.69 -1.52
N GLY A 72 -19.24 11.45 -0.20
CA GLY A 72 -20.37 11.35 0.72
C GLY A 72 -21.08 9.99 0.76
N TRP A 73 -20.62 9.02 -0.03
CA TRP A 73 -21.10 7.63 0.03
C TRP A 73 -20.48 6.90 1.22
N TRP A 74 -21.18 5.89 1.72
CA TRP A 74 -20.70 5.08 2.83
C TRP A 74 -19.46 4.26 2.42
N GLY A 75 -18.51 4.12 3.35
CA GLY A 75 -17.26 3.39 3.11
C GLY A 75 -16.21 4.19 2.33
N VAL A 76 -15.05 3.57 2.12
CA VAL A 76 -13.89 4.19 1.45
C VAL A 76 -13.86 3.81 -0.03
N ASP A 77 -13.54 4.76 -0.90
CA ASP A 77 -13.17 4.47 -2.29
C ASP A 77 -11.76 3.85 -2.32
N THR A 78 -11.74 2.55 -2.03
CA THR A 78 -10.51 1.73 -1.97
C THR A 78 -9.75 1.68 -3.30
N GLN A 79 -10.45 1.79 -4.42
CA GLN A 79 -9.82 1.80 -5.74
C GLN A 79 -9.05 3.09 -5.97
N SER A 80 -9.65 4.25 -5.70
CA SER A 80 -8.97 5.53 -5.77
C SER A 80 -7.79 5.59 -4.79
N LEU A 81 -8.00 5.14 -3.54
CA LEU A 81 -6.92 5.08 -2.54
C LEU A 81 -5.73 4.27 -3.05
N ARG A 82 -5.98 3.08 -3.60
CA ARG A 82 -4.95 2.20 -4.19
C ARG A 82 -4.15 2.92 -5.28
N GLN A 83 -4.84 3.53 -6.24
CA GLN A 83 -4.20 4.23 -7.37
C GLN A 83 -3.29 5.36 -6.88
N ILE A 84 -3.75 6.14 -5.91
CA ILE A 84 -2.97 7.22 -5.31
C ILE A 84 -1.73 6.67 -4.60
N LEU A 85 -1.89 5.61 -3.79
CA LEU A 85 -0.76 5.00 -3.12
C LEU A 85 0.25 4.40 -4.10
N VAL A 86 -0.18 3.78 -5.21
CA VAL A 86 0.70 3.30 -6.27
C VAL A 86 1.49 4.47 -6.88
N ALA A 87 0.84 5.59 -7.19
CA ALA A 87 1.46 6.77 -7.79
C ALA A 87 2.55 7.43 -6.92
N ILE A 88 2.49 7.28 -5.58
CA ILE A 88 3.52 7.82 -4.69
C ILE A 88 4.86 7.09 -4.94
N PRO A 89 5.93 7.80 -5.34
CA PRO A 89 7.11 7.15 -5.93
C PRO A 89 8.05 6.47 -4.92
N SER A 90 7.99 6.82 -3.63
CA SER A 90 8.91 6.29 -2.62
C SER A 90 8.35 6.36 -1.21
N VAL A 91 8.94 5.59 -0.29
CA VAL A 91 8.62 5.68 1.15
C VAL A 91 8.92 7.07 1.71
N ALA A 92 10.00 7.71 1.25
CA ALA A 92 10.32 9.09 1.66
C ALA A 92 9.23 10.09 1.22
N THR A 93 8.69 9.93 0.00
CA THR A 93 7.57 10.76 -0.47
C THR A 93 6.31 10.47 0.33
N PHE A 94 6.01 9.19 0.61
CA PHE A 94 4.86 8.82 1.44
C PHE A 94 4.91 9.44 2.85
N LYS A 95 6.08 9.48 3.50
CA LYS A 95 6.24 10.17 4.80
C LYS A 95 5.89 11.67 4.72
N LYS A 96 6.25 12.32 3.60
CA LYS A 96 5.85 13.72 3.36
C LYS A 96 4.34 13.82 3.18
N VAL A 97 3.71 12.89 2.45
CA VAL A 97 2.25 12.83 2.27
C VAL A 97 1.54 12.69 3.62
N MET A 98 1.99 11.77 4.49
CA MET A 98 1.45 11.64 5.85
C MET A 98 1.55 12.94 6.64
N THR A 99 2.68 13.64 6.52
CA THR A 99 2.90 14.93 7.20
C THR A 99 1.93 15.99 6.68
N SER A 100 1.76 16.11 5.36
CA SER A 100 0.79 17.04 4.76
C SER A 100 -0.64 16.67 5.14
N TYR A 101 -1.00 15.38 5.16
CA TYR A 101 -2.32 14.90 5.60
C TYR A 101 -2.64 15.33 7.04
N GLN A 102 -1.68 15.13 7.96
CA GLN A 102 -1.83 15.58 9.35
C GLN A 102 -1.94 17.11 9.46
N ARG A 103 -1.24 17.87 8.62
CA ARG A 103 -1.32 19.35 8.61
C ARG A 103 -2.65 19.85 8.08
N LEU A 104 -3.15 19.26 6.99
CA LEU A 104 -4.38 19.67 6.32
C LEU A 104 -5.62 19.28 7.14
N PHE A 105 -5.67 18.05 7.65
CA PHE A 105 -6.89 17.49 8.22
C PHE A 105 -6.84 17.27 9.74
N ASN A 106 -5.68 17.49 10.36
CA ASN A 106 -5.44 17.19 11.77
C ASN A 106 -5.76 15.72 12.15
N ARG A 107 -5.57 14.80 11.20
CA ARG A 107 -5.79 13.36 11.35
C ARG A 107 -4.54 12.58 10.96
N SER A 108 -4.39 11.38 11.53
CA SER A 108 -3.30 10.48 11.15
C SER A 108 -3.74 9.59 10.00
N LEU A 109 -3.09 9.73 8.84
CA LEU A 109 -3.39 8.91 7.66
C LEU A 109 -3.35 7.41 7.98
N MET A 110 -2.39 6.95 8.78
CA MET A 110 -2.28 5.55 9.16
C MET A 110 -3.43 5.10 10.06
N MET A 111 -3.93 5.99 10.92
CA MET A 111 -5.06 5.71 11.80
C MET A 111 -6.35 5.61 10.98
N ASP A 112 -6.57 6.55 10.07
CA ASP A 112 -7.73 6.57 9.18
C ASP A 112 -7.76 5.32 8.29
N MET A 113 -6.63 4.94 7.68
CA MET A 113 -6.54 3.67 6.94
C MET A 113 -6.89 2.46 7.81
N LYS A 114 -6.45 2.42 9.08
CA LYS A 114 -6.71 1.28 9.97
C LYS A 114 -8.16 1.21 10.43
N GLN A 115 -8.81 2.37 10.62
CA GLN A 115 -10.18 2.45 11.14
C GLN A 115 -11.23 2.29 10.04
N ASP A 116 -10.96 2.85 8.86
CA ASP A 116 -11.97 2.98 7.82
C ASP A 116 -11.89 1.86 6.75
N LEU A 117 -10.77 1.12 6.69
CA LEU A 117 -10.60 -0.02 5.77
C LEU A 117 -10.87 -1.35 6.46
N LYS A 118 -11.34 -2.33 5.69
CA LYS A 118 -11.33 -3.73 6.14
C LYS A 118 -9.88 -4.21 6.28
N THR A 119 -9.66 -5.23 7.10
CA THR A 119 -8.32 -5.81 7.32
C THR A 119 -7.62 -6.21 6.03
N THR A 120 -8.34 -6.79 5.06
CA THR A 120 -7.77 -7.18 3.75
C THR A 120 -7.33 -5.97 2.93
N GLU A 121 -8.15 -4.92 2.87
CA GLU A 121 -7.87 -3.66 2.17
C GLU A 121 -6.70 -2.91 2.82
N TYR A 122 -6.67 -2.83 4.16
CA TYR A 122 -5.56 -2.24 4.91
C TYR A 122 -4.24 -2.96 4.64
N ASN A 123 -4.25 -4.30 4.67
CA ASN A 123 -3.06 -5.09 4.39
C ASN A 123 -2.56 -4.90 2.95
N GLU A 124 -3.47 -4.74 2.00
CA GLU A 124 -3.13 -4.43 0.61
C GLU A 124 -2.43 -3.07 0.49
N MET A 125 -2.97 -2.03 1.14
CA MET A 125 -2.38 -0.68 1.14
C MET A 125 -0.97 -0.71 1.77
N LEU A 126 -0.79 -1.44 2.87
CA LEU A 126 0.53 -1.64 3.48
C LEU A 126 1.50 -2.35 2.54
N ALA A 127 1.05 -3.37 1.81
CA ALA A 127 1.87 -4.09 0.87
C ALA A 127 2.38 -3.16 -0.25
N ILE A 128 1.50 -2.33 -0.83
CA ILE A 128 1.86 -1.30 -1.82
C ILE A 128 2.92 -0.34 -1.26
N LEU A 129 2.81 0.07 -0.01
CA LEU A 129 3.77 0.98 0.61
C LEU A 129 5.11 0.29 0.88
N SER A 130 5.09 -1.00 1.24
CA SER A 130 6.29 -1.78 1.56
C SER A 130 7.13 -2.15 0.34
N SER A 131 6.53 -2.22 -0.86
CA SER A 131 7.24 -2.51 -2.10
C SER A 131 7.96 -1.30 -2.70
N LYS A 132 7.75 -0.10 -2.14
CA LYS A 132 8.36 1.14 -2.67
C LYS A 132 9.83 1.28 -2.30
N PRO A 133 10.65 1.89 -3.17
CA PRO A 133 12.03 2.21 -2.82
C PRO A 133 12.08 3.21 -1.66
N ALA A 134 13.16 3.15 -0.87
CA ALA A 134 13.32 3.99 0.32
C ALA A 134 13.38 5.50 -0.01
N ARG A 135 13.99 5.88 -1.14
CA ARG A 135 14.12 7.27 -1.63
C ARG A 135 13.92 7.30 -3.16
N GLY A 136 13.50 8.46 -3.68
CA GLY A 136 13.20 8.64 -5.11
C GLY A 136 14.36 8.25 -6.04
N THR A 137 13.98 7.67 -7.19
CA THR A 137 14.75 7.30 -8.38
C THR A 137 16.28 7.38 -8.27
N THR A 138 16.88 6.33 -7.72
CA THR A 138 17.98 5.68 -8.44
C THR A 138 17.36 4.61 -9.31
N VAL A 139 17.49 4.74 -10.63
CA VAL A 139 17.19 3.69 -11.61
C VAL A 139 18.23 2.59 -11.40
N GLN A 140 18.07 1.84 -10.32
CA GLN A 140 18.64 0.51 -10.24
C GLN A 140 17.75 -0.37 -11.12
N PRO A 141 18.32 -1.30 -11.92
CA PRO A 141 17.51 -2.33 -12.54
C PRO A 141 16.60 -2.88 -11.44
N VAL A 142 15.30 -3.03 -11.72
CA VAL A 142 14.32 -3.53 -10.74
C VAL A 142 14.77 -4.91 -10.31
N GLN A 143 15.64 -4.97 -9.30
CA GLN A 143 16.09 -6.19 -8.69
C GLN A 143 14.94 -6.58 -7.78
N LEU A 144 14.04 -7.38 -8.34
CA LEU A 144 12.88 -7.85 -7.61
C LEU A 144 13.36 -8.60 -6.37
N THR A 145 13.05 -8.01 -5.23
CA THR A 145 13.44 -8.58 -3.94
C THR A 145 12.45 -9.68 -3.55
N ALA A 146 12.89 -10.62 -2.71
CA ALA A 146 11.99 -11.63 -2.13
C ALA A 146 10.75 -10.99 -1.47
N GLN A 147 10.94 -9.84 -0.83
CA GLN A 147 9.86 -9.08 -0.20
C GLN A 147 8.84 -8.54 -1.21
N GLN A 148 9.29 -8.16 -2.40
CA GLN A 148 8.39 -7.67 -3.45
C GLN A 148 7.48 -8.79 -3.96
N TYR A 149 8.02 -9.99 -4.16
CA TYR A 149 7.21 -11.17 -4.51
C TYR A 149 6.23 -11.54 -3.39
N GLN A 150 6.65 -11.52 -2.13
CA GLN A 150 5.76 -11.77 -1.00
C GLN A 150 4.63 -10.73 -0.90
N SER A 151 4.95 -9.47 -1.17
CA SER A 151 3.97 -8.36 -1.20
C SER A 151 2.94 -8.56 -2.31
N TRP A 152 3.37 -8.90 -3.53
CA TRP A 152 2.44 -9.22 -4.61
C TRP A 152 1.59 -10.44 -4.31
N ALA A 153 2.17 -11.48 -3.72
CA ALA A 153 1.43 -12.68 -3.31
C ALA A 153 0.35 -12.35 -2.27
N GLN A 154 0.66 -11.51 -1.28
CA GLN A 154 -0.30 -11.03 -0.28
C GLN A 154 -1.45 -10.23 -0.91
N ARG A 155 -1.13 -9.35 -1.87
CA ARG A 155 -2.14 -8.53 -2.56
C ARG A 155 -3.05 -9.37 -3.45
N LEU A 156 -2.51 -10.35 -4.18
CA LEU A 156 -3.30 -11.28 -4.98
C LEU A 156 -4.20 -12.13 -4.10
N LYS A 157 -3.69 -12.68 -2.99
CA LYS A 157 -4.50 -13.46 -2.07
C LYS A 157 -5.65 -12.63 -1.48
N ALA A 158 -5.36 -11.40 -1.05
CA ALA A 158 -6.38 -10.48 -0.55
C ALA A 158 -7.43 -10.11 -1.61
N ALA A 159 -7.02 -10.00 -2.87
CA ALA A 159 -7.92 -9.74 -3.99
C ALA A 159 -8.83 -10.93 -4.29
N PHE A 160 -8.32 -12.17 -4.21
CA PHE A 160 -9.13 -13.38 -4.42
C PHE A 160 -10.17 -13.58 -3.31
N ASP A 161 -9.80 -13.27 -2.07
CA ASP A 161 -10.61 -13.58 -0.89
C ASP A 161 -11.50 -12.40 -0.42
N ARG A 162 -11.82 -11.43 -1.30
CA ARG A 162 -12.55 -10.22 -0.86
C ARG A 162 -13.97 -10.59 -0.42
N PRO A 163 -14.35 -10.35 0.85
CA PRO A 163 -15.66 -10.75 1.36
C PRO A 163 -16.76 -9.75 0.94
N TYR A 164 -17.83 -10.29 0.38
CA TYR A 164 -19.06 -9.59 0.00
C TYR A 164 -20.29 -10.30 0.58
N GLY A 165 -20.64 -9.95 1.83
CA GLY A 165 -21.71 -10.64 2.56
C GLY A 165 -21.34 -12.10 2.86
N PRO A 166 -22.25 -13.08 2.65
CA PRO A 166 -21.93 -14.50 2.83
C PRO A 166 -21.11 -15.10 1.68
N PHE A 167 -20.78 -14.31 0.65
CA PHE A 167 -20.03 -14.75 -0.53
C PHE A 167 -18.66 -14.06 -0.60
N THR A 168 -17.73 -14.65 -1.33
CA THR A 168 -16.46 -14.02 -1.72
C THR A 168 -16.50 -13.68 -3.20
N TYR A 169 -16.05 -12.48 -3.56
CA TYR A 169 -15.90 -12.07 -4.96
C TYR A 169 -14.48 -11.56 -5.17
N ALA A 170 -13.89 -11.80 -6.34
CA ALA A 170 -12.55 -11.35 -6.62
C ALA A 170 -12.50 -9.84 -6.93
N ASP A 171 -11.52 -9.14 -6.37
CA ASP A 171 -11.23 -7.75 -6.74
C ASP A 171 -10.39 -7.72 -8.03
N GLU A 172 -11.05 -7.79 -9.18
CA GLU A 172 -10.40 -7.77 -10.50
C GLU A 172 -9.44 -6.57 -10.65
N SER A 173 -9.85 -5.40 -10.15
CA SER A 173 -9.03 -4.19 -10.23
C SER A 173 -7.73 -4.30 -9.41
N ALA A 174 -7.76 -5.00 -8.28
CA ALA A 174 -6.57 -5.27 -7.47
C ALA A 174 -5.65 -6.29 -8.16
N ILE A 175 -6.24 -7.34 -8.75
CA ILE A 175 -5.51 -8.35 -9.52
C ILE A 175 -4.79 -7.69 -10.69
N GLN A 176 -5.51 -6.88 -11.47
CA GLN A 176 -4.96 -6.15 -12.60
C GLN A 176 -3.83 -5.21 -12.18
N ALA A 177 -3.99 -4.48 -11.06
CA ALA A 177 -2.95 -3.60 -10.55
C ALA A 177 -1.66 -4.37 -10.23
N VAL A 178 -1.75 -5.52 -9.55
CA VAL A 178 -0.56 -6.35 -9.29
C VAL A 178 0.05 -6.86 -10.59
N VAL A 179 -0.76 -7.34 -11.53
CA VAL A 179 -0.28 -7.84 -12.82
C VAL A 179 0.41 -6.75 -13.63
N MET A 180 -0.08 -5.51 -13.60
CA MET A 180 0.58 -4.37 -14.24
C MET A 180 1.96 -4.07 -13.65
N GLU A 181 2.13 -4.21 -12.34
CA GLU A 181 3.41 -3.99 -11.65
C GLU A 181 4.46 -5.07 -11.93
N ILE A 182 4.04 -6.28 -12.32
CA ILE A 182 4.95 -7.37 -12.65
C ILE A 182 5.67 -7.04 -13.97
N PRO A 183 7.01 -6.96 -14.01
CA PRO A 183 7.72 -6.43 -15.18
C PRO A 183 7.92 -7.46 -16.31
N SER A 184 7.87 -8.77 -16.03
CA SER A 184 8.16 -9.81 -17.01
C SER A 184 7.43 -11.12 -16.72
N GLN A 185 7.39 -12.02 -17.70
CA GLN A 185 6.87 -13.38 -17.53
C GLN A 185 7.73 -14.18 -16.55
N GLY A 186 9.06 -14.03 -16.59
CA GLY A 186 9.95 -14.64 -15.59
C GLY A 186 9.62 -14.19 -14.16
N ALA A 187 9.32 -12.91 -13.96
CA ALA A 187 8.88 -12.39 -12.66
C ALA A 187 7.53 -12.98 -12.22
N TYR A 188 6.58 -13.14 -13.15
CA TYR A 188 5.30 -13.79 -12.85
C TYR A 188 5.49 -15.26 -12.42
N LYS A 189 6.35 -16.02 -13.11
CA LYS A 189 6.66 -17.41 -12.72
C LYS A 189 7.28 -17.49 -11.32
N GLN A 190 8.23 -16.60 -11.02
CA GLN A 190 8.83 -16.53 -9.70
C GLN A 190 7.81 -16.16 -8.62
N LEU A 191 6.88 -15.25 -8.92
CA LEU A 191 5.77 -14.93 -8.05
C LEU A 191 4.90 -16.18 -7.77
N GLY A 192 4.60 -16.99 -8.79
CA GLY A 192 3.86 -18.24 -8.62
C GLY A 192 4.52 -19.20 -7.62
N LEU A 193 5.85 -19.34 -7.68
CA LEU A 193 6.62 -20.15 -6.71
C LEU A 193 6.51 -19.60 -5.27
N VAL A 194 6.65 -18.29 -5.11
CA VAL A 194 6.53 -17.62 -3.81
C VAL A 194 5.10 -17.74 -3.27
N TYR A 195 4.10 -17.55 -4.12
CA TYR A 195 2.69 -17.68 -3.77
C TYR A 195 2.37 -19.09 -3.26
N LYS A 196 2.80 -20.12 -4.00
CA LYS A 196 2.65 -21.52 -3.58
C LYS A 196 3.33 -21.81 -2.25
N ALA A 197 4.53 -21.28 -2.04
CA ALA A 197 5.23 -21.44 -0.77
C ALA A 197 4.48 -20.77 0.41
N MET A 198 3.78 -19.66 0.16
CA MET A 198 3.05 -18.92 1.19
C MET A 198 1.66 -19.48 1.50
N TYR A 199 0.95 -19.99 0.50
CA TYR A 199 -0.48 -20.33 0.62
C TYR A 199 -0.80 -21.79 0.31
N GLY A 200 0.17 -22.58 -0.15
CA GLY A 200 -0.01 -23.99 -0.52
C GLY A 200 -0.71 -24.22 -1.86
N ASN A 201 -1.35 -23.20 -2.43
CA ASN A 201 -2.06 -23.27 -3.72
C ASN A 201 -1.22 -22.74 -4.88
N GLU A 202 -1.48 -23.23 -6.08
CA GLU A 202 -0.90 -22.67 -7.31
C GLU A 202 -1.56 -21.32 -7.64
N LEU A 203 -0.75 -20.30 -7.92
CA LEU A 203 -1.25 -18.96 -8.26
C LEU A 203 -2.22 -19.00 -9.44
N ASP A 204 -1.89 -19.71 -10.51
CA ASP A 204 -2.76 -19.80 -11.70
C ASP A 204 -4.07 -20.54 -11.39
N GLY A 205 -4.07 -21.46 -10.42
CA GLY A 205 -5.26 -22.16 -9.96
C GLY A 205 -6.22 -21.22 -9.23
N ASP A 206 -5.69 -20.47 -8.26
CA ASP A 206 -6.46 -19.46 -7.53
C ASP A 206 -6.95 -18.34 -8.47
N LEU A 207 -6.12 -17.91 -9.43
CA LEU A 207 -6.48 -16.89 -10.42
C LEU A 207 -7.64 -17.34 -11.32
N ARG A 208 -7.64 -18.60 -11.79
CA ARG A 208 -8.75 -19.19 -12.57
C ARG A 208 -10.03 -19.35 -11.78
N TYR A 209 -9.92 -19.68 -10.49
CA TYR A 209 -11.08 -19.84 -9.63
C TYR A 209 -11.71 -18.49 -9.26
N ALA A 210 -10.86 -17.49 -9.01
CA ALA A 210 -11.27 -16.17 -8.58
C ALA A 210 -11.91 -15.35 -9.72
N LEU A 211 -11.36 -15.43 -10.93
CA LEU A 211 -11.81 -14.64 -12.07
C LEU A 211 -12.93 -15.34 -12.86
N SER A 212 -13.85 -14.54 -13.40
CA SER A 212 -14.89 -15.06 -14.29
C SER A 212 -14.28 -15.54 -15.62
N PHE A 213 -15.04 -16.33 -16.38
CA PHE A 213 -14.56 -16.94 -17.62
C PHE A 213 -14.17 -15.92 -18.71
N TRP A 214 -14.68 -14.68 -18.63
CA TRP A 214 -14.31 -13.58 -19.53
C TRP A 214 -13.11 -12.76 -19.02
N GLU A 215 -12.88 -12.72 -17.71
CA GLU A 215 -11.81 -11.92 -17.07
C GLU A 215 -10.46 -12.64 -17.11
N TYR A 216 -10.46 -13.96 -16.86
CA TYR A 216 -9.24 -14.76 -16.82
C TYR A 216 -8.40 -14.65 -18.11
N PRO A 217 -8.99 -14.76 -19.33
CA PRO A 217 -8.23 -14.57 -20.57
C PRO A 217 -7.58 -13.18 -20.70
N SER A 218 -8.23 -12.13 -20.19
CA SER A 218 -7.71 -10.75 -20.22
C SER A 218 -6.47 -10.59 -19.33
N ILE A 219 -6.56 -11.08 -18.09
CA ILE A 219 -5.42 -11.09 -17.17
C ILE A 219 -4.27 -11.95 -17.72
N GLN A 220 -4.58 -13.14 -18.25
CA GLN A 220 -3.57 -14.02 -18.84
C GLN A 220 -2.87 -13.33 -20.01
N LYS A 221 -3.62 -12.65 -20.87
CA LYS A 221 -3.07 -11.88 -21.98
C LYS A 221 -2.10 -10.79 -21.50
N MET A 222 -2.46 -10.04 -20.45
CA MET A 222 -1.57 -9.03 -19.86
C MET A 222 -0.26 -9.61 -19.35
N ILE A 223 -0.27 -10.86 -18.86
CA ILE A 223 0.95 -11.55 -18.43
C ILE A 223 1.77 -11.99 -19.64
N THR A 224 1.15 -12.60 -20.66
CA THR A 224 1.86 -13.11 -21.83
C THR A 224 2.40 -12.03 -22.75
N ASP A 225 1.78 -10.84 -22.77
CA ASP A 225 2.25 -9.69 -23.55
C ASP A 225 3.51 -9.04 -22.94
N LYS A 226 3.90 -9.42 -21.71
CA LYS A 226 5.13 -8.92 -21.08
C LYS A 226 6.38 -9.58 -21.67
N PRO A 227 7.55 -8.91 -21.57
CA PRO A 227 8.83 -9.51 -21.93
C PRO A 227 9.03 -10.87 -21.24
N SER A 228 9.60 -11.83 -21.97
CA SER A 228 9.93 -13.17 -21.46
C SER A 228 10.99 -13.12 -20.36
#